data_AF-A0AAV6G6N2-F1
#
_entry.id   AF-A0AAV6G6N2-F1
#
_cell.length_a   1.000
_cell.length_b   1.000
_cell.length_c   1.000
_cell.angle_alpha   90.00
_cell.angle_beta   90.00
_cell.angle_gamma   90.00
#
_symmetry.space_group_name_H-M   'P 1'
#
loop_
_entity.id
_entity.type
_entity.pdbx_description
1 polymer ?
#
loop_
_entity_poly.entity_id
_entity_poly.type
_entity_poly.pdbx_seq_one_letter_code
_entity_poly.pdbx_strand_id
1 'polypeptide(L)'
;MLSMWGYMPTKFRAPVSGVDLSISCSANGERSLRCSSNGDSPQYSWSLDGRPLGEADADLSSDNQPLLLRGNVTGQLTCSVRNHVSSKHTTRLMELCYGASTTVSVTPANHTLPSAHTERPVSVIYVSSFLVFILVCLCVAAWMFYIWRKRRNTHTPGVEAQEVVYSDVATGEQEEQMQEQEASSR
;
A
#
# COMPACT_ATOMS: atom_id res chain seq x y z
N MET A 1 23.19 17.67 60.29
CA MET A 1 22.29 18.13 59.20
C MET A 1 22.85 17.59 57.89
N LEU A 2 22.05 16.87 57.10
CA LEU A 2 22.39 16.53 55.71
C LEU A 2 21.82 17.63 54.82
N SER A 3 22.67 18.28 54.03
CA SER A 3 22.27 19.31 53.08
C SER A 3 21.64 18.66 51.85
N MET A 4 20.33 18.91 51.65
CA MET A 4 19.64 18.54 50.41
C MET A 4 20.12 19.43 49.26
N TRP A 5 21.21 19.02 48.60
CA TRP A 5 21.58 19.60 47.30
C TRP A 5 20.48 19.29 46.30
N GLY A 6 19.93 20.35 45.68
CA GLY A 6 18.68 20.27 44.96
C GLY A 6 18.79 19.54 43.63
N TYR A 7 18.19 18.34 43.55
CA TYR A 7 17.85 17.72 42.28
C TYR A 7 16.67 18.44 41.64
N MET A 8 16.95 19.57 40.98
CA MET A 8 16.04 20.10 39.96
C MET A 8 16.07 19.14 38.77
N PRO A 9 14.98 18.43 38.44
CA PRO A 9 14.97 17.51 37.33
C PRO A 9 15.20 18.29 36.03
N THR A 10 16.21 17.89 35.25
CA THR A 10 16.43 18.42 33.90
C THR A 10 15.18 18.17 33.08
N LYS A 11 14.42 19.23 32.77
CA LYS A 11 13.10 19.12 32.15
C LYS A 11 13.25 18.54 30.74
N PHE A 12 13.04 17.24 30.59
CA PHE A 12 13.19 16.52 29.34
C PHE A 12 12.11 16.99 28.36
N ARG A 13 12.51 17.73 27.34
CA ARG A 13 11.58 18.31 26.35
C ARG A 13 11.06 17.21 25.43
N ALA A 14 9.75 16.98 25.39
CA ALA A 14 9.15 16.01 24.50
C ALA A 14 9.31 16.44 23.03
N PRO A 15 9.76 15.55 22.12
CA PRO A 15 9.79 15.84 20.69
C PRO A 15 8.37 15.93 20.11
N VAL A 16 8.25 16.56 18.94
CA VAL A 16 7.00 16.66 18.18
C VAL A 16 6.54 15.25 17.77
N SER A 17 5.28 14.93 18.08
CA SER A 17 4.66 13.62 17.87
C SER A 17 4.15 13.42 16.43
N GLY A 18 2.98 12.84 16.20
CA GLY A 18 2.32 12.88 14.87
C GLY A 18 1.75 14.28 14.63
N VAL A 19 1.67 14.72 13.37
CA VAL A 19 1.03 15.99 12.99
C VAL A 19 -0.30 15.67 12.31
N ASP A 20 -1.40 15.88 13.01
CA ASP A 20 -2.74 15.83 12.40
C ASP A 20 -3.06 17.15 11.70
N LEU A 21 -3.72 17.06 10.55
CA LEU A 21 -4.13 18.21 9.72
C LEU A 21 -5.54 17.98 9.17
N SER A 22 -6.51 18.68 9.73
CA SER A 22 -7.90 18.71 9.26
C SER A 22 -8.21 20.02 8.51
N ILE A 23 -9.09 19.89 7.52
CA ILE A 23 -9.58 20.95 6.62
C ILE A 23 -11.10 20.80 6.62
N SER A 24 -11.84 21.88 6.84
CA SER A 24 -13.32 21.85 6.83
C SER A 24 -13.91 23.07 6.13
N CYS A 25 -14.86 22.84 5.23
CA CYS A 25 -15.60 23.87 4.53
C CYS A 25 -16.79 24.38 5.36
N SER A 26 -16.93 25.69 5.45
CA SER A 26 -18.17 26.38 5.80
C SER A 26 -19.13 26.37 4.60
N ALA A 27 -20.44 26.49 4.84
CA ALA A 27 -21.45 26.67 3.79
C ALA A 27 -21.17 27.90 2.92
N ASN A 28 -20.45 28.89 3.46
CA ASN A 28 -20.05 30.14 2.83
C ASN A 28 -18.92 29.97 1.78
N GLY A 29 -18.37 28.77 1.59
CA GLY A 29 -17.18 28.51 0.76
C GLY A 29 -15.84 28.81 1.47
N GLU A 30 -15.90 29.42 2.64
CA GLU A 30 -14.81 29.70 3.56
C GLU A 30 -14.25 28.41 4.19
N ARG A 31 -12.95 28.36 4.50
CA ARG A 31 -12.27 27.15 5.00
C ARG A 31 -11.67 27.37 6.38
N SER A 32 -12.08 26.56 7.36
CA SER A 32 -11.35 26.44 8.62
C SER A 32 -10.27 25.36 8.48
N LEU A 33 -9.07 25.66 8.96
CA LEU A 33 -7.97 24.71 9.05
C LEU A 33 -7.72 24.38 10.52
N ARG A 34 -7.21 23.17 10.78
CA ARG A 34 -6.77 22.78 12.12
C ARG A 34 -5.60 21.82 12.03
N CYS A 35 -4.49 22.19 12.65
CA CYS A 35 -3.32 21.33 12.77
C CYS A 35 -2.99 21.15 14.25
N SER A 36 -2.63 19.94 14.65
CA SER A 36 -2.29 19.62 16.03
C SER A 36 -1.17 18.60 16.14
N SER A 37 -0.33 18.76 17.17
CA SER A 37 0.67 17.77 17.57
C SER A 37 1.01 17.92 19.05
N ASN A 38 1.27 16.79 19.70
CA ASN A 38 1.86 16.77 21.05
C ASN A 38 3.37 17.02 20.98
N GLY A 39 3.92 17.68 22.01
CA GLY A 39 5.35 17.95 22.20
C GLY A 39 5.56 19.12 23.17
N ASP A 40 6.80 19.39 23.59
CA ASP A 40 7.09 20.58 24.41
C ASP A 40 7.00 21.84 23.54
N SER A 41 6.05 22.74 23.84
CA SER A 41 5.86 24.05 23.19
C SER A 41 5.97 24.02 21.65
N PRO A 42 5.06 23.31 20.95
CA PRO A 42 5.03 23.28 19.49
C PRO A 42 4.70 24.66 18.91
N GLN A 43 5.43 25.04 17.87
CA GLN A 43 5.16 26.21 17.03
C GLN A 43 4.64 25.75 15.67
N TYR A 44 3.61 26.43 15.17
CA TYR A 44 2.94 26.13 13.91
C TYR A 44 3.37 27.11 12.80
N SER A 45 3.47 26.59 11.58
CA SER A 45 3.86 27.33 10.38
C SER A 45 3.24 26.67 9.15
N TRP A 46 2.90 27.44 8.13
CA TRP A 46 1.95 27.01 7.11
C TRP A 46 2.34 27.49 5.72
N SER A 47 2.08 26.67 4.71
CA SER A 47 2.29 27.04 3.31
C SER A 47 1.24 26.43 2.39
N LEU A 48 0.89 27.16 1.33
CA LEU A 48 0.07 26.71 0.22
C LEU A 48 0.95 26.72 -1.05
N ASP A 49 1.05 25.58 -1.73
CA ASP A 49 1.91 25.38 -2.92
C ASP A 49 3.36 25.86 -2.71
N GLY A 50 3.90 25.58 -1.51
CA GLY A 50 5.25 25.97 -1.09
C GLY A 50 5.42 27.44 -0.71
N ARG A 51 4.40 28.29 -0.86
CA ARG A 51 4.42 29.70 -0.43
C ARG A 51 3.93 29.80 1.02
N PRO A 52 4.63 30.49 1.93
CA PRO A 52 4.14 30.67 3.30
C PRO A 52 2.84 31.48 3.29
N LEU A 53 1.85 31.06 4.09
CA LEU A 53 0.61 31.82 4.27
C LEU A 53 0.85 33.02 5.20
N GLY A 54 0.42 34.21 4.79
CA GLY A 54 0.44 35.42 5.61
C GLY A 54 -0.94 35.81 6.15
N GLU A 55 -0.97 36.86 6.96
CA GLU A 55 -2.19 37.49 7.51
C GLU A 55 -3.15 38.03 6.42
N ALA A 56 -2.66 38.19 5.19
CA ALA A 56 -3.48 38.56 4.03
C ALA A 56 -4.31 37.37 3.49
N ASP A 57 -3.78 36.15 3.59
CA ASP A 57 -4.36 34.92 3.03
C ASP A 57 -5.23 34.18 4.06
N ALA A 58 -4.82 34.24 5.32
CA ALA A 58 -5.39 33.50 6.44
C ALA A 58 -5.56 34.36 7.69
N ASP A 59 -6.69 34.20 8.37
CA ASP A 59 -6.90 34.69 9.73
C ASP A 59 -6.16 33.76 10.70
N LEU A 60 -5.07 34.24 11.30
CA LEU A 60 -4.19 33.48 12.19
C LEU A 60 -4.56 33.76 13.66
N SER A 61 -4.90 32.69 14.39
CA SER A 61 -4.99 32.74 15.86
C SER A 61 -3.61 33.00 16.49
N SER A 62 -3.58 33.44 17.76
CA SER A 62 -2.36 33.81 18.51
C SER A 62 -1.24 32.78 18.48
N ASP A 63 -1.61 31.51 18.31
CA ASP A 63 -0.73 30.35 18.38
C ASP A 63 -0.24 29.91 16.97
N ASN A 64 -0.37 30.79 15.97
CA ASN A 64 -0.18 30.54 14.53
C ASN A 64 -1.04 29.38 13.99
N GLN A 65 -2.27 29.24 14.50
CA GLN A 65 -3.28 28.37 13.89
C GLN A 65 -4.17 29.20 12.93
N PRO A 66 -4.11 29.00 11.60
CA PRO A 66 -5.04 29.58 10.64
C PRO A 66 -6.45 29.07 10.94
N LEU A 67 -7.22 29.94 11.58
CA LEU A 67 -8.61 29.71 11.95
C LEU A 67 -9.50 29.69 10.69
N LEU A 68 -9.11 30.46 9.68
CA LEU A 68 -9.93 30.77 8.51
C LEU A 68 -9.06 31.15 7.30
N LEU A 69 -9.22 30.49 6.16
CA LEU A 69 -8.66 30.93 4.86
C LEU A 69 -9.72 31.66 4.06
N ARG A 70 -9.34 32.83 3.51
CA ARG A 70 -10.26 33.72 2.80
C ARG A 70 -10.42 33.30 1.34
N GLY A 71 -11.67 33.12 0.93
CA GLY A 71 -12.01 32.83 -0.46
C GLY A 71 -11.79 31.37 -0.90
N ASN A 72 -12.01 31.12 -2.18
CA ASN A 72 -12.09 29.77 -2.75
C ASN A 72 -10.75 29.28 -3.33
N VAL A 73 -9.73 29.19 -2.47
CA VAL A 73 -8.39 28.69 -2.83
C VAL A 73 -8.31 27.17 -2.84
N THR A 74 -7.53 26.63 -3.78
CA THR A 74 -7.15 25.22 -3.91
C THR A 74 -5.64 25.10 -4.06
N GLY A 75 -5.08 23.93 -3.75
CA GLY A 75 -3.63 23.70 -3.82
C GLY A 75 -3.12 22.75 -2.75
N GLN A 76 -1.80 22.60 -2.66
CA GLN A 76 -1.13 21.74 -1.69
C GLN A 76 -0.86 22.50 -0.38
N LEU A 77 -1.69 22.26 0.64
CA LEU A 77 -1.52 22.82 1.97
C LEU A 77 -0.55 21.95 2.79
N THR A 78 0.46 22.58 3.39
CA THR A 78 1.36 21.95 4.36
C THR A 78 1.32 22.67 5.71
N CYS A 79 1.00 21.94 6.77
CA CYS A 79 1.27 22.35 8.15
C CYS A 79 2.64 21.81 8.57
N SER A 80 3.51 22.70 9.02
CA SER A 80 4.83 22.39 9.58
C SER A 80 4.84 22.74 11.07
N VAL A 81 5.10 21.74 11.91
CA VAL A 81 5.18 21.87 13.38
C VAL A 81 6.64 21.70 13.81
N ARG A 82 7.12 22.58 14.68
CA ARG A 82 8.49 22.52 15.22
C ARG A 82 8.53 22.79 16.72
N ASN A 83 9.52 22.25 17.39
CA ASN A 83 9.97 22.74 18.69
C ASN A 83 11.50 22.72 18.78
N HIS A 84 12.03 23.03 19.96
CA HIS A 84 13.48 23.06 20.22
C HIS A 84 14.20 21.69 20.13
N VAL A 85 13.48 20.60 19.85
CA VAL A 85 14.02 19.23 19.79
C VAL A 85 13.88 18.63 18.40
N SER A 86 12.85 19.01 17.64
CA SER A 86 12.44 18.32 16.42
C SER A 86 11.46 19.14 15.57
N SER A 87 11.32 18.79 14.30
CA SER A 87 10.26 19.31 13.42
C SER A 87 9.70 18.23 12.52
N LYS A 88 8.41 18.33 12.20
CA LYS A 88 7.63 17.43 11.34
C LYS A 88 6.59 18.24 10.58
N HIS A 89 6.10 17.71 9.48
CA HIS A 89 5.04 18.34 8.68
C HIS A 89 4.04 17.29 8.18
N THR A 90 2.84 17.76 7.87
CA THR A 90 1.80 16.99 7.18
C THR A 90 1.24 17.84 6.04
N THR A 91 1.09 17.23 4.88
CA THR A 91 0.66 17.87 3.63
C THR A 91 -0.64 17.24 3.14
N ARG A 92 -1.62 18.05 2.72
CA ARG A 92 -2.89 17.61 2.15
C ARG A 92 -3.30 18.51 0.97
N LEU A 93 -4.01 17.93 0.00
CA LEU A 93 -4.63 18.69 -1.08
C LEU A 93 -5.87 19.41 -0.53
N MET A 94 -6.04 20.68 -0.91
CA MET A 94 -7.25 21.47 -0.70
C MET A 94 -8.05 21.54 -1.99
N GLU A 95 -9.27 21.01 -1.96
CA GLU A 95 -10.24 21.04 -3.06
C GLU A 95 -11.22 22.22 -2.93
N LEU A 96 -12.10 22.36 -3.92
CA LEU A 96 -13.16 23.37 -3.93
C LEU A 96 -14.23 23.07 -2.87
N CYS A 97 -14.53 24.05 -2.02
CA CYS A 97 -15.69 23.99 -1.14
C CYS A 97 -16.96 24.20 -1.95
N TYR A 98 -17.62 23.09 -2.30
CA TYR A 98 -18.96 23.09 -2.89
C TYR A 98 -19.98 23.58 -1.87
N GLY A 99 -20.22 24.89 -1.84
CA GLY A 99 -21.26 25.52 -1.03
C GLY A 99 -22.65 24.98 -1.38
N ALA A 100 -23.54 24.93 -0.38
CA ALA A 100 -24.79 24.15 -0.44
C ALA A 100 -25.94 24.80 -1.24
N SER A 101 -25.68 25.21 -2.50
CA SER A 101 -26.63 25.40 -3.62
C SER A 101 -25.81 25.77 -4.85
N THR A 102 -25.84 25.03 -5.97
CA THR A 102 -27.03 24.77 -6.78
C THR A 102 -26.87 23.46 -7.55
N THR A 103 -27.95 22.68 -7.72
CA THR A 103 -28.03 21.60 -8.71
C THR A 103 -28.12 22.18 -10.12
N VAL A 104 -27.02 22.73 -10.63
CA VAL A 104 -26.93 23.08 -12.05
C VAL A 104 -26.71 21.78 -12.81
N SER A 105 -27.80 21.16 -13.24
CA SER A 105 -27.79 20.07 -14.21
C SER A 105 -27.37 20.61 -15.57
N VAL A 106 -26.09 20.94 -15.73
CA VAL A 106 -25.47 21.16 -17.05
C VAL A 106 -25.40 19.80 -17.73
N THR A 107 -26.49 19.41 -18.39
CA THR A 107 -26.47 18.33 -19.39
C THR A 107 -25.68 18.80 -20.60
N PRO A 108 -24.49 18.24 -20.91
CA PRO A 108 -23.84 18.46 -22.18
C PRO A 108 -24.57 17.57 -23.18
N ALA A 109 -25.51 18.16 -23.92
CA ALA A 109 -26.26 17.43 -24.95
C ALA A 109 -25.34 17.14 -26.15
N ASN A 110 -24.93 15.87 -26.30
CA ASN A 110 -24.18 15.31 -27.43
C ASN A 110 -22.75 15.87 -27.65
N HIS A 111 -21.70 15.06 -27.90
CA HIS A 111 -21.62 13.62 -28.22
C HIS A 111 -20.43 12.95 -27.49
N THR A 112 -20.45 11.61 -27.51
CA THR A 112 -19.33 10.67 -27.21
C THR A 112 -19.08 10.35 -25.73
N LEU A 113 -19.41 9.10 -25.38
CA LEU A 113 -19.08 8.30 -24.18
C LEU A 113 -18.67 9.02 -22.86
N PRO A 114 -19.39 8.78 -21.74
CA PRO A 114 -18.89 9.13 -20.42
C PRO A 114 -17.71 8.21 -20.04
N SER A 115 -16.49 8.74 -20.08
CA SER A 115 -15.33 8.05 -19.49
C SER A 115 -15.44 8.09 -17.97
N ALA A 116 -16.09 7.07 -17.41
CA ALA A 116 -16.31 6.92 -15.98
C ALA A 116 -15.01 6.54 -15.25
N HIS A 117 -14.11 7.52 -15.07
CA HIS A 117 -13.03 7.44 -14.09
C HIS A 117 -13.60 7.52 -12.68
N THR A 118 -14.24 6.42 -12.27
CA THR A 118 -14.51 6.13 -10.87
C THR A 118 -13.17 6.02 -10.15
N GLU A 119 -12.77 7.06 -9.42
CA GLU A 119 -11.66 6.97 -8.48
C GLU A 119 -12.01 5.94 -7.41
N ARG A 120 -11.53 4.71 -7.60
CA ARG A 120 -11.63 3.66 -6.59
C ARG A 120 -10.76 4.11 -5.42
N PRO A 121 -11.32 4.33 -4.21
CA PRO A 121 -10.51 4.75 -3.08
C PRO A 121 -9.41 3.72 -2.86
N VAL A 122 -8.17 4.20 -2.68
CA VAL A 122 -6.94 3.38 -2.75
C VAL A 122 -6.98 2.17 -1.80
N SER A 123 -7.72 2.29 -0.69
CA SER A 123 -8.04 1.19 0.23
C SER A 123 -8.70 -0.03 -0.45
N VAL A 124 -9.62 0.16 -1.41
CA VAL A 124 -10.29 -0.91 -2.15
C VAL A 124 -9.31 -1.64 -3.08
N ILE A 125 -8.35 -0.92 -3.66
CA ILE A 125 -7.29 -1.52 -4.49
C ILE A 125 -6.40 -2.42 -3.62
N TYR A 126 -5.99 -1.95 -2.44
CA TYR A 126 -5.23 -2.78 -1.50
C TYR A 126 -6.04 -3.99 -1.00
N VAL A 127 -7.27 -3.80 -0.53
CA VAL A 127 -8.10 -4.91 0.00
C VAL A 127 -8.38 -5.98 -1.06
N SER A 128 -8.66 -5.59 -2.30
CA SER A 128 -8.83 -6.55 -3.40
C SER A 128 -7.53 -7.27 -3.75
N SER A 129 -6.38 -6.57 -3.76
CA SER A 129 -5.07 -7.19 -3.96
C SER A 129 -4.73 -8.21 -2.86
N PHE A 130 -4.99 -7.88 -1.59
CA PHE A 130 -4.77 -8.80 -0.46
C PHE A 130 -5.69 -10.04 -0.54
N LEU A 131 -6.97 -9.86 -0.88
CA LEU A 131 -7.89 -10.99 -1.07
C LEU A 131 -7.44 -11.93 -2.20
N VAL A 132 -7.02 -11.40 -3.35
CA VAL A 132 -6.50 -12.22 -4.46
C VAL A 132 -5.23 -12.97 -4.04
N PHE A 133 -4.31 -12.33 -3.33
CA PHE A 133 -3.10 -12.98 -2.81
C PHE A 133 -3.42 -14.13 -1.85
N ILE A 134 -4.35 -13.92 -0.91
CA ILE A 134 -4.80 -14.95 0.04
C ILE A 134 -5.42 -16.15 -0.72
N LEU A 135 -6.28 -15.89 -1.72
CA LEU A 135 -6.88 -16.96 -2.53
C LEU A 135 -5.84 -17.77 -3.30
N VAL A 136 -4.83 -17.12 -3.90
CA VAL A 136 -3.72 -17.81 -4.58
C VAL A 136 -2.92 -18.67 -3.60
N CYS A 137 -2.58 -18.16 -2.42
CA CYS A 137 -1.88 -18.93 -1.39
C CYS A 137 -2.69 -20.15 -0.92
N LEU A 138 -4.01 -20.01 -0.73
CA LEU A 138 -4.89 -21.13 -0.37
C LEU A 138 -4.97 -22.18 -1.49
N CYS A 139 -5.07 -21.76 -2.76
CA CYS A 139 -5.07 -22.67 -3.90
C CYS A 139 -3.75 -23.44 -4.02
N VAL A 140 -2.59 -22.78 -3.86
CA VAL A 140 -1.28 -23.44 -3.86
C VAL A 140 -1.15 -24.41 -2.69
N ALA A 141 -1.57 -24.03 -1.48
CA ALA A 141 -1.56 -24.91 -0.31
C ALA A 141 -2.44 -26.15 -0.51
N ALA A 142 -3.66 -25.98 -1.06
CA ALA A 142 -4.56 -27.08 -1.38
C ALA A 142 -4.02 -28.00 -2.49
N TRP A 143 -3.37 -27.45 -3.51
CA TRP A 143 -2.74 -28.22 -4.59
C TRP A 143 -1.53 -29.01 -4.09
N MET A 144 -0.67 -28.40 -3.27
CA MET A 144 0.45 -29.08 -2.60
C MET A 144 -0.04 -30.17 -1.65
N PHE A 145 -1.12 -29.94 -0.90
CA PHE A 145 -1.75 -30.95 -0.05
C PHE A 145 -2.36 -32.10 -0.88
N TYR A 146 -3.00 -31.79 -2.01
CA TYR A 146 -3.51 -32.79 -2.95
C TYR A 146 -2.38 -33.65 -3.53
N ILE A 147 -1.28 -33.04 -3.98
CA ILE A 147 -0.10 -33.76 -4.47
C ILE A 147 0.53 -34.61 -3.36
N TRP A 148 0.68 -34.07 -2.15
CA TRP A 148 1.23 -34.82 -1.00
C TRP A 148 0.33 -35.98 -0.56
N ARG A 149 -1.00 -35.81 -0.62
CA ARG A 149 -1.97 -36.89 -0.35
C ARG A 149 -1.96 -37.93 -1.46
N LYS A 150 -1.96 -37.52 -2.73
CA LYS A 150 -1.86 -38.42 -3.90
C LYS A 150 -0.56 -39.25 -3.83
N ARG A 151 0.59 -38.60 -3.63
CA ARG A 151 1.90 -39.27 -3.48
C ARG A 151 1.91 -40.27 -2.34
N ARG A 152 1.36 -39.92 -1.16
CA ARG A 152 1.29 -40.86 -0.03
C ARG A 152 0.36 -42.05 -0.30
N ASN A 153 -0.81 -41.82 -0.89
CA ASN A 153 -1.70 -42.90 -1.32
C ASN A 153 -1.05 -43.84 -2.35
N THR A 154 -0.17 -43.35 -3.23
CA THR A 154 0.59 -44.18 -4.19
C THR A 154 1.85 -44.83 -3.63
N HIS A 155 2.26 -44.55 -2.39
CA HIS A 155 3.53 -45.04 -1.83
C HIS A 155 3.37 -46.18 -0.80
N THR A 156 2.17 -46.76 -0.70
CA THR A 156 1.96 -48.07 -0.07
C THR A 156 2.57 -49.14 -1.00
N PRO A 157 3.57 -49.94 -0.58
CA PRO A 157 4.29 -50.82 -1.48
C PRO A 157 3.46 -52.06 -1.84
N GLY A 158 2.86 -52.04 -3.02
CA GLY A 158 2.38 -53.25 -3.68
C GLY A 158 3.57 -54.02 -4.25
N VAL A 159 3.80 -55.24 -3.77
CA VAL A 159 4.73 -56.17 -4.42
C VAL A 159 4.10 -56.62 -5.74
N GLU A 160 4.67 -56.11 -6.82
CA GLU A 160 4.89 -56.79 -8.11
C GLU A 160 3.87 -57.88 -8.50
N ALA A 161 2.93 -57.50 -9.38
CA ALA A 161 2.07 -58.43 -10.10
C ALA A 161 2.07 -58.09 -11.60
N GLN A 162 3.09 -58.62 -12.28
CA GLN A 162 3.01 -59.14 -13.65
C GLN A 162 2.69 -58.17 -14.81
N GLU A 163 3.74 -57.76 -15.53
CA GLU A 163 3.67 -57.55 -16.99
C GLU A 163 4.70 -58.46 -17.68
N VAL A 164 4.23 -59.59 -18.22
CA VAL A 164 5.08 -60.50 -19.03
C VAL A 164 5.07 -60.00 -20.46
N VAL A 165 6.08 -59.20 -20.81
CA VAL A 165 6.30 -58.76 -22.19
C VAL A 165 6.79 -59.95 -23.02
N TYR A 166 5.90 -60.53 -23.82
CA TYR A 166 6.28 -61.46 -24.88
C TYR A 166 7.08 -60.72 -25.96
N SER A 167 8.17 -61.33 -26.42
CA SER A 167 9.05 -60.79 -27.46
C SER A 167 9.06 -61.70 -28.68
N ASP A 168 8.18 -61.42 -29.63
CA ASP A 168 8.10 -62.17 -30.89
C ASP A 168 8.95 -61.52 -32.00
N VAL A 169 9.96 -62.29 -32.43
CA VAL A 169 10.48 -62.43 -33.79
C VAL A 169 10.60 -61.16 -34.67
N ALA A 170 11.85 -60.74 -34.87
CA ALA A 170 12.28 -60.11 -36.12
C ALA A 170 13.14 -61.13 -36.91
N THR A 171 12.57 -61.73 -37.97
CA THR A 171 13.33 -62.60 -38.88
C THR A 171 13.96 -61.75 -39.98
N GLY A 172 15.29 -61.81 -40.11
CA GLY A 172 15.99 -61.32 -41.31
C GLY A 172 17.02 -60.23 -41.08
N GLU A 173 18.10 -60.55 -40.39
CA GLU A 173 19.42 -60.00 -40.76
C GLU A 173 20.41 -61.16 -40.84
N GLN A 174 21.08 -61.28 -41.98
CA GLN A 174 21.85 -62.45 -42.40
C GLN A 174 23.35 -62.19 -42.20
N GLU A 175 24.16 -63.26 -42.22
CA GLU A 175 25.56 -63.23 -42.70
C GLU A 175 26.53 -62.20 -42.08
N GLU A 176 27.17 -62.57 -40.96
CA GLU A 176 28.61 -62.21 -40.80
C GLU A 176 29.41 -63.18 -39.91
N GLN A 177 28.80 -63.83 -38.90
CA GLN A 177 29.54 -64.77 -38.03
C GLN A 177 29.79 -66.19 -38.61
N MET A 178 29.41 -66.44 -39.87
CA MET A 178 29.85 -67.64 -40.61
C MET A 178 31.29 -67.45 -41.14
N GLN A 179 32.25 -67.23 -40.24
CA GLN A 179 33.68 -67.20 -40.61
C GLN A 179 34.70 -67.45 -39.48
N GLU A 180 34.42 -67.09 -38.22
CA GLU A 180 35.48 -67.09 -37.19
C GLU A 180 35.66 -68.44 -36.44
N GLN A 181 34.64 -69.31 -36.38
CA GLN A 181 34.75 -70.60 -35.66
C GLN A 181 35.22 -71.80 -36.50
N GLU A 182 35.07 -71.82 -37.83
CA GLU A 182 35.64 -72.88 -38.69
C GLU A 182 37.14 -72.69 -38.97
N ALA A 183 37.73 -71.56 -38.55
CA ALA A 183 39.14 -71.24 -38.75
C ALA A 183 40.07 -71.68 -37.59
N SER A 184 39.53 -72.15 -36.46
CA SER A 184 40.30 -72.41 -35.23
C SER A 184 40.13 -73.85 -34.73
N SER A 185 41.13 -74.69 -35.03
CA SER A 185 41.24 -76.14 -34.72
C SER A 185 40.21 -77.03 -35.47
N ARG A 186 40.58 -77.98 -36.34
CA ARG A 186 41.87 -78.62 -36.69
C ARG A 186 42.65 -79.29 -35.56
#